data_AF-A0A950TAN0-F1
#
_entry.id   AF-A0A950TAN0-F1
#
_cell.length_a   1.000
_cell.length_b   1.000
_cell.length_c   1.000
_cell.angle_alpha   90.00
_cell.angle_beta   90.00
_cell.angle_gamma   90.00
#
_symmetry.space_group_name_H-M   'P 1'
#
loop_
_entity.id
_entity.type
_entity.pdbx_description
1 polymer ?
#
loop_
_entity_poly.entity_id
_entity_poly.type
_entity_poly.pdbx_seq_one_letter_code
_entity_poly.pdbx_strand_id
1 'polypeptide(L)'
;MTPGGPAGTPAPNAAAPGTPDTRGQALRDQAKAAREACRDEAKAQGLKGPDRRQHIQDCFAAKMPQVAKRIECRKEGQAKGMTQPDLRDYVRQCMAGKG
;
A
#
# COMPACT_ATOMS: atom_id res chain seq x y z
N MET A 1 -14.54 34.69 -37.21
CA MET A 1 -13.36 33.95 -36.72
C MET A 1 -13.72 33.27 -35.42
N THR A 2 -14.02 31.98 -35.49
CA THR A 2 -14.40 31.12 -34.36
C THR A 2 -13.20 30.30 -33.92
N PRO A 3 -12.93 30.22 -32.61
CA PRO A 3 -12.38 29.02 -31.98
C PRO A 3 -13.40 28.53 -30.93
N GLY A 4 -13.89 27.30 -30.93
CA GLY A 4 -13.14 26.06 -30.74
C GLY A 4 -13.37 25.56 -29.31
N GLY A 5 -14.33 24.65 -29.10
CA GLY A 5 -14.41 23.81 -27.89
C GLY A 5 -13.77 22.44 -28.15
N PRO A 6 -13.68 21.50 -27.19
CA PRO A 6 -14.03 21.57 -25.76
C PRO A 6 -12.81 21.28 -24.84
N ALA A 7 -12.63 22.05 -23.77
CA ALA A 7 -11.71 21.67 -22.70
C ALA A 7 -12.41 20.70 -21.75
N GLY A 8 -12.28 19.40 -22.05
CA GLY A 8 -12.62 18.34 -21.10
C GLY A 8 -11.77 18.48 -19.84
N THR A 9 -12.42 18.68 -18.70
CA THR A 9 -11.79 18.51 -17.39
C THR A 9 -12.01 17.05 -16.97
N PRO A 10 -10.98 16.37 -16.46
CA PRO A 10 -11.11 15.99 -15.06
C PRO A 10 -9.88 16.45 -14.27
N ALA A 11 -10.17 17.13 -13.17
CA ALA A 11 -9.23 17.25 -12.07
C ALA A 11 -8.76 15.86 -11.65
N PRO A 12 -7.47 15.71 -11.34
CA PRO A 12 -7.13 15.15 -10.05
C PRO A 12 -6.73 16.33 -9.17
N ASN A 13 -7.46 16.45 -8.07
CA ASN A 13 -7.07 17.21 -6.89
C ASN A 13 -5.57 17.42 -6.85
N ALA A 14 -5.18 18.69 -6.92
CA ALA A 14 -3.97 19.17 -6.30
C ALA A 14 -4.03 18.78 -4.82
N ALA A 15 -3.65 17.55 -4.51
CA ALA A 15 -3.00 17.28 -3.24
C ALA A 15 -1.84 18.26 -3.23
N ALA A 16 -1.88 19.21 -2.29
CA ALA A 16 -0.79 20.13 -2.04
C ALA A 16 0.56 19.38 -2.12
N PRO A 17 1.67 20.04 -2.52
CA PRO A 17 3.01 19.49 -2.39
C PRO A 17 3.39 19.47 -0.89
N GLY A 18 2.63 18.74 -0.09
CA GLY A 18 2.92 18.53 1.32
C GLY A 18 3.96 17.44 1.39
N THR A 19 5.22 17.85 1.52
CA THR A 19 6.40 17.09 1.98
C THR A 19 6.54 15.65 1.46
N PRO A 20 7.68 15.24 0.88
CA PRO A 20 7.88 13.84 0.49
C PRO A 20 7.47 12.94 1.65
N ASP A 21 6.57 12.00 1.37
CA ASP A 21 6.11 10.96 2.29
C ASP A 21 7.26 9.97 2.48
N THR A 22 8.44 10.46 2.89
CA THR A 22 9.71 9.75 2.98
C THR A 22 9.55 8.53 3.88
N ARG A 23 8.71 8.66 4.92
CA ARG A 23 8.37 7.57 5.82
C ARG A 23 7.51 6.50 5.16
N GLY A 24 6.54 6.87 4.31
CA GLY A 24 5.75 5.88 3.59
C GLY A 24 6.45 5.33 2.36
N GLN A 25 7.39 6.05 1.75
CA GLN A 25 8.37 5.52 0.79
C GLN A 25 9.27 4.49 1.45
N ALA A 26 9.92 4.82 2.57
CA ALA A 26 10.77 3.89 3.31
C ALA A 26 10.03 2.61 3.72
N LEU A 27 8.73 2.71 4.06
CA LEU A 27 7.92 1.54 4.40
C LEU A 27 7.57 0.68 3.16
N ARG A 28 7.41 1.30 1.99
CA ARG A 28 7.27 0.58 0.70
C ARG A 28 8.58 -0.11 0.32
N ASP A 29 9.72 0.55 0.53
CA ASP A 29 11.04 -0.01 0.25
C ASP A 29 11.34 -1.19 1.18
N GLN A 30 11.05 -1.08 2.49
CA GLN A 30 11.13 -2.20 3.43
C GLN A 30 10.19 -3.35 3.04
N ALA A 31 8.96 -3.06 2.62
CA ALA A 31 8.04 -4.09 2.15
C ALA A 31 8.57 -4.80 0.89
N LYS A 32 9.22 -4.08 -0.02
CA LYS A 32 9.82 -4.66 -1.21
C LYS A 32 11.02 -5.54 -0.85
N ALA A 33 11.91 -5.06 0.01
CA ALA A 33 13.06 -5.80 0.50
C ALA A 33 12.64 -7.09 1.24
N ALA A 34 11.64 -7.01 2.13
CA ALA A 34 11.12 -8.18 2.83
C ALA A 34 10.53 -9.22 1.88
N ARG A 35 9.80 -8.79 0.83
CA ARG A 35 9.28 -9.71 -0.20
C ARG A 35 10.38 -10.38 -1.01
N GLU A 36 11.45 -9.66 -1.33
CA GLU A 36 12.60 -10.20 -2.06
C GLU A 36 13.32 -11.24 -1.19
N ALA A 37 13.61 -10.92 0.06
CA ALA A 37 14.17 -11.89 1.01
C ALA A 37 13.30 -13.15 1.13
N CYS A 38 11.99 -13.02 1.32
CA CYS A 38 11.07 -14.16 1.38
C CYS A 38 11.00 -14.98 0.08
N ARG A 39 11.19 -14.33 -1.09
CA ARG A 39 11.25 -15.03 -2.38
C ARG A 39 12.53 -15.84 -2.51
N ASP A 40 13.64 -15.32 -2.03
CA ASP A 40 14.93 -16.02 -2.10
C ASP A 40 15.01 -17.15 -1.07
N GLU A 41 14.42 -16.97 0.13
CA GLU A 41 14.21 -18.08 1.08
C GLU A 41 13.36 -19.21 0.46
N ALA A 42 12.22 -18.86 -0.16
CA ALA A 42 11.38 -19.85 -0.82
C ALA A 42 12.09 -20.58 -1.97
N LYS A 43 12.93 -19.87 -2.74
CA LYS A 43 13.75 -20.49 -3.80
C LYS A 43 14.85 -21.39 -3.21
N ALA A 44 15.51 -20.97 -2.14
CA ALA A 44 16.55 -21.74 -1.46
C ALA A 44 15.99 -23.04 -0.89
N GLN A 45 14.74 -23.01 -0.42
CA GLN A 45 13.98 -24.19 0.01
C GLN A 45 13.45 -25.04 -1.15
N GLY A 46 13.65 -24.63 -2.41
CA GLY A 46 13.17 -25.34 -3.59
C GLY A 46 11.66 -25.29 -3.79
N LEU A 47 10.94 -24.40 -3.09
CA LEU A 47 9.50 -24.27 -3.18
C LEU A 47 9.09 -23.75 -4.57
N LYS A 48 8.03 -24.34 -5.13
CA LYS A 48 7.51 -23.99 -6.47
C LYS A 48 6.00 -23.78 -6.44
N GLY A 49 5.50 -23.12 -7.48
CA GLY A 49 4.06 -22.92 -7.69
C GLY A 49 3.33 -22.31 -6.48
N PRO A 50 2.24 -22.92 -6.00
CA PRO A 50 1.43 -22.40 -4.89
C PRO A 50 2.19 -22.40 -3.55
N ASP A 51 3.02 -23.41 -3.26
CA ASP A 51 3.77 -23.49 -2.00
C ASP A 51 4.74 -22.33 -1.83
N ARG A 52 5.41 -21.93 -2.91
CA ARG A 52 6.25 -20.73 -2.90
C ARG A 52 5.44 -19.47 -2.57
N ARG A 53 4.23 -19.33 -3.10
CA ARG A 53 3.38 -18.16 -2.83
C ARG A 53 2.90 -18.15 -1.39
N GLN A 54 2.55 -19.31 -0.84
CA GLN A 54 2.14 -19.46 0.55
C GLN A 54 3.30 -19.07 1.48
N HIS A 55 4.49 -19.64 1.24
CA HIS A 55 5.68 -19.32 2.03
C HIS A 55 6.04 -17.84 1.98
N ILE A 56 5.98 -17.20 0.80
CA ILE A 56 6.25 -15.76 0.69
C ILE A 56 5.23 -14.96 1.51
N GLN A 57 3.96 -15.35 1.51
CA GLN A 57 2.93 -14.66 2.30
C GLN A 57 3.17 -14.82 3.80
N ASP A 58 3.47 -16.04 4.25
CA ASP A 58 3.70 -16.33 5.67
C ASP A 58 4.98 -15.64 6.16
N CYS A 59 6.07 -15.74 5.39
CA CYS A 59 7.32 -15.03 5.66
C CYS A 59 7.13 -13.51 5.66
N PHE A 60 6.38 -12.97 4.70
CA PHE A 60 6.13 -11.53 4.63
C PHE A 60 5.25 -11.05 5.80
N ALA A 61 4.25 -11.82 6.20
CA ALA A 61 3.41 -11.53 7.37
C ALA A 61 4.25 -11.54 8.67
N ALA A 62 5.18 -12.48 8.80
CA ALA A 62 6.11 -12.56 9.93
C ALA A 62 7.11 -11.39 9.95
N LYS A 63 7.68 -11.00 8.81
CA LYS A 63 8.68 -9.92 8.73
C LYS A 63 8.07 -8.51 8.74
N MET A 64 6.82 -8.35 8.30
CA MET A 64 6.17 -7.03 8.17
C MET A 64 4.81 -6.95 8.90
N PRO A 65 4.75 -7.13 10.23
CA PRO A 65 3.51 -7.00 10.99
C PRO A 65 2.90 -5.58 10.90
N GLN A 66 3.74 -4.55 10.72
CA GLN A 66 3.32 -3.18 10.44
C GLN A 66 2.55 -3.04 9.11
N VAL A 67 2.92 -3.81 8.08
CA VAL A 67 2.20 -3.81 6.80
C VAL A 67 0.90 -4.58 6.92
N ALA A 68 0.89 -5.69 7.66
CA ALA A 68 -0.33 -6.44 7.95
C ALA A 68 -1.36 -5.54 8.65
N LYS A 69 -0.98 -4.86 9.74
CA LYS A 69 -1.84 -3.86 10.42
C LYS A 69 -2.33 -2.77 9.47
N ARG A 70 -1.47 -2.25 8.60
CA ARG A 70 -1.87 -1.24 7.60
C ARG A 70 -2.93 -1.77 6.63
N ILE A 71 -2.80 -3.02 6.20
CA ILE A 71 -3.77 -3.68 5.32
C ILE A 71 -5.11 -3.87 6.03
N GLU A 72 -5.10 -4.26 7.30
CA GLU A 72 -6.31 -4.37 8.13
C GLU A 72 -7.01 -3.02 8.27
N CYS A 73 -6.29 -1.97 8.68
CA CYS A 73 -6.81 -0.59 8.71
C CYS A 73 -7.42 -0.18 7.36
N ARG A 74 -6.81 -0.61 6.25
CA ARG A 74 -7.34 -0.29 4.91
C ARG A 74 -8.62 -1.07 4.62
N LYS A 75 -8.68 -2.34 4.98
CA LYS A 75 -9.90 -3.15 4.82
C LYS A 75 -11.04 -2.61 5.65
N GLU A 76 -10.78 -2.18 6.89
CA GLU A 76 -11.80 -1.53 7.73
C GLU A 76 -12.31 -0.23 7.12
N GLY A 77 -11.41 0.64 6.64
CA GLY A 77 -11.83 1.88 5.97
C GLY A 77 -12.67 1.59 4.72
N GLN A 78 -12.29 0.59 3.92
CA GLN A 78 -13.08 0.16 2.76
C GLN A 78 -14.44 -0.43 3.14
N ALA A 79 -14.51 -1.21 4.21
CA ALA A 79 -15.76 -1.75 4.75
C ALA A 79 -16.69 -0.63 5.26
N LYS A 80 -16.12 0.50 5.72
CA LYS A 80 -16.83 1.73 6.06
C LYS A 80 -17.22 2.57 4.83
N GLY A 81 -16.95 2.09 3.61
CA GLY A 81 -17.25 2.79 2.36
C GLY A 81 -16.26 3.92 2.02
N MET A 82 -15.12 4.02 2.73
CA MET A 82 -14.14 5.07 2.48
C MET A 82 -13.36 4.79 1.20
N THR A 83 -13.34 5.76 0.31
CA THR A 83 -12.51 5.79 -0.89
C THR A 83 -11.30 6.70 -0.68
N GLN A 84 -10.36 6.76 -1.63
CA GLN A 84 -9.29 7.77 -1.57
C GLN A 84 -9.89 9.18 -1.78
N PRO A 85 -9.49 10.21 -1.01
CA PRO A 85 -8.36 10.25 -0.07
C PRO A 85 -8.66 9.81 1.37
N ASP A 86 -9.92 9.79 1.80
CA ASP A 86 -10.34 9.51 3.19
C ASP A 86 -9.80 8.18 3.73
N LEU A 87 -9.81 7.14 2.90
CA LEU A 87 -9.25 5.83 3.24
C LEU A 87 -7.77 5.93 3.64
N ARG A 88 -7.01 6.82 3.01
CA ARG A 88 -5.58 6.97 3.30
C ARG A 88 -5.35 7.64 4.64
N ASP A 89 -6.18 8.61 4.99
CA ASP A 89 -6.09 9.31 6.27
C ASP A 89 -6.62 8.44 7.41
N TYR A 90 -7.68 7.67 7.18
CA TYR A 90 -8.12 6.62 8.09
C TYR A 90 -7.00 5.61 8.39
N VAL A 91 -6.34 5.09 7.35
CA VAL A 91 -5.21 4.16 7.52
C VAL A 91 -4.06 4.79 8.32
N ARG A 92 -3.77 6.08 8.12
CA ARG A 92 -2.76 6.79 8.90
C ARG A 92 -3.17 6.92 10.38
N GLN A 93 -4.42 7.27 10.66
CA GLN A 93 -4.94 7.41 12.03
C GLN A 93 -5.01 6.06 12.75
N CYS A 94 -5.50 5.02 12.08
CA CYS A 94 -5.53 3.65 12.57
C CYS A 94 -4.13 3.12 12.91
N MET A 95 -3.15 3.37 12.03
CA MET A 95 -1.73 3.03 12.30
C MET A 95 -1.13 3.87 13.44
N ALA A 96 -1.62 5.08 13.68
CA ALA A 96 -1.17 5.96 14.75
C ALA A 96 -1.85 5.66 16.11
N GLY A 97 -2.75 4.66 16.17
CA GLY A 97 -3.49 4.32 17.38
C GLY A 97 -4.60 5.32 17.75
N LYS A 98 -4.99 6.21 16.82
CA LYS A 98 -6.16 7.08 16.94
C LYS A 98 -7.33 6.48 16.15
N GLY A 99 -7.80 5.31 16.59
CA GLY A 99 -9.00 4.65 16.08
C GLY A 99 -10.19 4.91 16.98
#